data_AF-A0A645GT72-F1
#
_entry.id   AF-A0A645GT72-F1
#
_cell.length_a   1.000
_cell.length_b   1.000
_cell.length_c   1.000
_cell.angle_alpha   90.00
_cell.angle_beta   90.00
_cell.angle_gamma   90.00
#
_symmetry.space_group_name_H-M   'P 1'
#
loop_
_entity.id
_entity.type
_entity.pdbx_description
1 polymer ?
#
loop_
_entity_poly.entity_id
_entity_poly.type
_entity_poly.pdbx_seq_one_letter_code
_entity_poly.pdbx_strand_id
1 'polypeptide(L)' 'MKIYHSVEELPEGIEAINIIVNPKVAINSLEAIRAAGIENLWFQPGSYDEDVIRKAKEMGFKVEHEECLFVELGRI' A
#
# COMPACT_ATOMS: atom_id res chain seq x y z
N MET A 1 -6.10 2.85 19.36
CA MET A 1 -5.90 2.80 17.90
C MET A 1 -6.76 3.90 17.27
N LYS A 2 -6.19 4.74 16.41
CA LYS A 2 -6.96 5.75 15.66
C LYS A 2 -7.37 5.14 14.32
N ILE A 3 -8.56 5.48 13.84
CA ILE A 3 -9.09 5.06 12.55
C ILE A 3 -9.33 6.32 11.74
N TYR A 4 -8.87 6.32 10.50
CA TYR A 4 -9.00 7.42 9.56
C TYR A 4 -9.93 6.98 8.43
N HIS A 5 -10.76 7.88 7.92
CA HIS A 5 -11.71 7.52 6.87
C HIS A 5 -11.03 7.40 5.50
N SER A 6 -9.92 8.11 5.32
CA SER A 6 -9.19 8.14 4.05
C SER A 6 -7.69 8.38 4.27
N VAL A 7 -6.92 8.29 3.19
CA VAL A 7 -5.46 8.47 3.20
C VAL A 7 -5.08 9.93 3.46
N GLU A 8 -5.93 10.87 3.03
CA GLU A 8 -5.76 12.31 3.19
C GLU A 8 -5.86 12.78 4.64
N GLU A 9 -6.50 11.99 5.52
CA GLU A 9 -6.60 12.28 6.95
C GLU A 9 -5.40 11.74 7.76
N LEU A 10 -4.50 10.98 7.11
CA LEU A 10 -3.33 10.42 7.80
C LEU A 10 -2.40 11.53 8.29
N PRO A 11 -1.75 11.34 9.45
CA PRO A 11 -0.74 12.28 9.92
C PRO A 11 0.48 12.28 8.99
N GLU A 12 1.27 13.35 9.05
CA GLU A 12 2.57 13.39 8.37
C GLU A 12 3.55 12.34 8.94
N GLY A 13 4.55 11.97 8.14
CA GLY A 13 5.62 11.05 8.54
C GLY A 13 5.28 9.56 8.38
N ILE A 14 4.19 9.21 7.70
CA ILE A 14 3.91 7.82 7.31
C ILE A 14 4.87 7.41 6.20
N GLU A 15 5.66 6.37 6.44
CA GLU A 15 6.68 5.91 5.49
C GLU A 15 6.18 4.80 4.56
N ALA A 16 5.20 3.99 4.98
CA ALA A 16 4.72 2.85 4.23
C ALA A 16 3.24 2.55 4.50
N ILE A 17 2.58 1.89 3.53
CA ILE A 17 1.21 1.35 3.69
C ILE A 17 1.20 -0.15 3.41
N ASN A 18 0.58 -0.89 4.33
CA ASN A 18 0.21 -2.30 4.12
C ASN A 18 -1.23 -2.39 3.57
N ILE A 19 -1.37 -2.86 2.34
CA ILE A 19 -2.61 -2.88 1.57
C ILE A 19 -3.25 -4.26 1.73
N ILE A 20 -4.46 -4.30 2.32
CA ILE A 20 -5.21 -5.54 2.62
C ILE A 20 -6.66 -5.42 2.12
N VAL A 21 -6.86 -4.70 1.02
CA VAL A 21 -8.15 -4.51 0.35
C VAL A 21 -8.10 -5.14 -1.03
N ASN A 22 -9.24 -5.47 -1.64
CA ASN A 22 -9.25 -6.09 -2.96
C ASN A 22 -8.58 -5.20 -4.05
N PRO A 23 -8.18 -5.77 -5.20
CA PRO A 23 -7.45 -5.05 -6.24
C PRO A 23 -8.15 -3.79 -6.75
N LYS A 24 -9.48 -3.82 -6.85
CA LYS A 24 -10.29 -2.66 -7.28
C LYS A 24 -10.19 -1.49 -6.30
N VAL A 25 -10.12 -1.76 -5.00
CA VAL A 25 -9.89 -0.67 -4.02
C VAL A 25 -8.43 -0.25 -4.07
N ALA A 26 -7.50 -1.20 -4.09
CA ALA A 26 -6.06 -0.93 -4.09
C ALA A 26 -5.64 0.01 -5.23
N ILE A 27 -6.08 -0.27 -6.47
CA ILE A 27 -5.72 0.57 -7.63
C ILE A 27 -6.28 2.00 -7.52
N ASN A 28 -7.48 2.15 -6.95
CA ASN A 28 -8.13 3.44 -6.77
C ASN A 28 -7.50 4.27 -5.63
N SER A 29 -6.80 3.62 -4.69
CA SER A 29 -6.11 4.30 -3.59
C SER A 29 -4.75 4.88 -3.99
N LEU A 30 -4.14 4.42 -5.08
CA LEU A 30 -2.76 4.79 -5.45
C LEU A 30 -2.56 6.31 -5.59
N GLU A 31 -3.52 7.02 -6.20
CA GLU A 31 -3.42 8.48 -6.37
C GLU A 31 -3.43 9.21 -5.02
N ALA A 32 -4.33 8.83 -4.11
CA ALA A 32 -4.40 9.42 -2.76
C ALA A 32 -3.13 9.13 -1.96
N ILE A 33 -2.58 7.91 -2.07
CA ILE A 33 -1.32 7.55 -1.41
C ILE A 33 -0.15 8.36 -1.96
N ARG A 34 -0.10 8.55 -3.29
CA ARG A 34 0.95 9.37 -3.91
C ARG A 34 0.86 10.82 -3.47
N ALA A 35 -0.35 11.38 -3.43
CA ALA A 35 -0.62 12.75 -2.99
C ALA A 35 -0.23 12.97 -1.51
N ALA A 36 -0.36 11.94 -0.67
CA ALA A 36 0.09 11.95 0.72
C ALA A 36 1.62 11.85 0.88
N GLY A 37 2.38 11.72 -0.21
CA GLY A 37 3.85 11.66 -0.18
C GLY A 37 4.43 10.32 0.28
N ILE A 38 3.59 9.28 0.37
CA ILE A 38 4.01 7.95 0.80
C ILE A 38 4.53 7.18 -0.42
N GLU A 39 5.67 6.51 -0.30
CA GLU A 39 6.34 5.86 -1.43
C GLU A 39 6.38 4.33 -1.35
N ASN A 40 6.31 3.76 -0.14
CA ASN A 40 6.48 2.32 0.07
C ASN A 40 5.12 1.63 0.23
N LEU A 41 4.83 0.66 -0.64
CA LEU A 41 3.60 -0.12 -0.61
C LEU A 41 3.91 -1.59 -0.41
N TRP A 42 3.23 -2.21 0.54
CA TRP A 42 3.24 -3.65 0.74
C TRP A 42 1.86 -4.22 0.44
N PHE A 43 1.75 -5.04 -0.59
CA PHE A 43 0.50 -5.71 -0.96
C PHE A 43 0.44 -7.09 -0.33
N GLN A 44 -0.61 -7.36 0.46
CA GLN A 44 -0.83 -8.71 0.97
C GLN A 44 -1.43 -9.62 -0.10
N PRO A 45 -1.30 -10.95 0.03
CA PRO A 45 -1.97 -11.89 -0.87
C PRO A 45 -3.46 -11.59 -1.04
N GLY A 46 -3.90 -11.48 -2.29
CA GLY A 46 -5.29 -11.13 -2.64
C GLY A 46 -5.60 -9.63 -2.69
N SER A 47 -4.65 -8.76 -2.37
CA SER A 47 -4.84 -7.30 -2.43
C SER A 47 -4.42 -6.66 -3.76
N TYR A 48 -3.91 -7.47 -4.70
CA TYR A 48 -3.35 -7.00 -5.96
C TYR A 48 -3.68 -7.98 -7.10
N ASP A 49 -3.61 -7.45 -8.31
CA ASP A 49 -3.52 -8.16 -9.57
C ASP A 49 -2.37 -7.54 -10.40
N GLU A 50 -2.17 -8.02 -11.63
CA GLU A 50 -1.12 -7.51 -12.51
C GLU A 50 -1.26 -6.00 -12.79
N ASP A 51 -2.49 -5.50 -12.92
CA ASP A 51 -2.76 -4.09 -13.20
C ASP A 51 -2.44 -3.19 -12.01
N VAL A 52 -2.77 -3.61 -10.79
CA VAL A 52 -2.39 -2.90 -9.55
C VAL A 52 -0.88 -2.75 -9.46
N ILE A 53 -0.13 -3.85 -9.61
CA ILE A 53 1.32 -3.84 -9.46
C ILE A 53 1.97 -3.01 -10.57
N ARG A 54 1.52 -3.17 -11.82
CA ARG A 54 2.01 -2.39 -12.96
C ARG A 54 1.78 -0.89 -12.73
N LYS A 55 0.55 -0.48 -12.39
CA LYS A 55 0.20 0.93 -12.17
C LYS A 55 1.00 1.53 -11.00
N ALA A 56 1.16 0.78 -9.91
CA ALA A 56 1.94 1.24 -8.76
C ALA A 56 3.40 1.49 -9.15
N LYS A 57 4.03 0.57 -9.89
CA LYS A 57 5.40 0.74 -10.39
C LYS A 57 5.52 1.91 -11.38
N GLU A 58 4.56 2.08 -12.30
CA GLU A 58 4.51 3.22 -13.24
C GLU A 58 4.42 4.57 -12.53
N MET A 59 3.74 4.62 -11.37
CA MET A 59 3.63 5.82 -10.53
C MET A 59 4.87 6.08 -9.66
N GLY A 60 5.86 5.18 -9.70
CA GLY A 60 7.12 5.30 -8.96
C GLY A 60 7.08 4.80 -7.51
N PHE A 61 6.08 4.01 -7.13
CA PHE A 61 6.06 3.38 -5.81
C PHE A 61 7.13 2.29 -5.68
N LYS A 62 7.67 2.14 -4.47
CA LYS A 62 8.46 0.97 -4.07
C LYS A 62 7.47 -0.10 -3.61
N VAL A 63 7.45 -1.23 -4.31
CA VAL A 63 6.40 -2.24 -4.14
C VAL A 63 6.99 -3.55 -3.64
N GLU A 64 6.43 -4.06 -2.54
CA GLU A 64 6.59 -5.42 -2.04
C GLU A 64 5.26 -6.18 -2.23
N HIS A 65 5.30 -7.38 -2.79
CA HIS A 65 4.10 -8.21 -3.04
C HIS A 65 4.41 -9.71 -3.06
N GLU A 66 5.64 -10.12 -2.77
CA GLU A 66 6.08 -11.52 -2.77
C GLU A 66 6.02 -12.11 -1.36
N GLU A 67 6.26 -11.29 -0.35
CA GLU A 67 6.31 -11.73 1.05
C GLU A 67 5.10 -11.25 1.88
N CYS A 68 4.80 -11.96 2.97
CA CYS A 68 3.76 -11.57 3.93
C CYS A 68 4.37 -10.78 5.09
N LEU A 69 3.86 -9.58 5.37
CA LEU A 69 4.40 -8.70 6.41
C LEU A 69 4.38 -9.37 7.80
N PHE A 70 3.32 -10.10 8.13
CA PHE A 70 3.20 -10.78 9.42
C PHE A 70 4.26 -11.89 9.59
N VAL A 71 4.60 -12.60 8.51
CA VAL A 71 5.63 -13.65 8.53
C VAL A 71 7.01 -13.02 8.65
N GLU A 72 7.30 -11.99 7.86
CA GLU A 72 8.61 -11.30 7.91
C GLU A 72 8.89 -10.67 9.27
N LEU A 73 7.89 -10.03 9.89
CA LEU A 73 8.04 -9.45 11.22
C LEU A 73 8.25 -10.49 12.33
N GLY A 74 7.99 -11.77 12.08
CA GLY A 74 8.27 -12.86 13.01
C GLY A 74 9.66 -13.49 12.86
N ARG A 75 10.42 -13.11 11.82
CA ARG A 75 11.78 -13.63 11.56
C ARG A 75 12.90 -12.80 12.22
N ILE A 76 12.56 -11.61 12.70
CA ILE A 76 13.42 -10.70 13.49
C ILE A 76 13.35 -11.06 14.97
#